data_AF-M6ZFL0-F1
#
_entry.id   AF-M6ZFL0-F1
#
_cell.length_a   1.000
_cell.length_b   1.000
_cell.length_c   1.000
_cell.angle_alpha   90.00
_cell.angle_beta   90.00
_cell.angle_gamma   90.00
#
_symmetry.space_group_name_H-M   'P 1'
#
loop_
_entity.id
_entity.type
_entity.pdbx_description
1 polymer ?
#
loop_
_entity_poly.entity_id
_entity_poly.type
_entity_poly.pdbx_seq_one_letter_code
_entity_poly.pdbx_strand_id
1 'polypeptide(L)'
;MHIIEFFNERDFLDHCLDRIKEISANKIQTKSSFHIVLTGGDTAKLLYSELKHLKTDWSKWFFYFGDERCVPKDHIDSNWLMAERVLFKFIPVNERQIFRIQGHLGPQRGALEYSESIKSISSFDLVLLGLGEDGHIASLFPGMDLTNEEDVIAIYDSPKLPKERVSLSLRKINSSEFVFIIAKRKEKSRSN
;
A
#
# COMPACT_ATOMS: atom_id res chain seq x y z
N MET A 1 3.62 8.49 17.66
CA MET A 1 2.53 8.73 16.69
C MET A 1 2.44 10.23 16.47
N HIS A 2 2.57 10.69 15.23
CA HIS A 2 2.41 12.11 14.86
C HIS A 2 1.19 12.23 13.94
N ILE A 3 0.33 13.20 14.23
CA ILE A 3 -0.83 13.52 13.38
C ILE A 3 -0.55 14.87 12.75
N ILE A 4 -0.65 14.95 11.43
CA ILE A 4 -0.45 16.17 10.65
C ILE A 4 -1.71 16.38 9.84
N GLU A 5 -2.33 17.54 10.00
CA GLU A 5 -3.56 17.91 9.32
C GLU A 5 -3.26 18.89 8.19
N PHE A 6 -3.93 18.68 7.06
CA PHE A 6 -3.82 19.53 5.87
C PHE A 6 -5.20 20.04 5.50
N PHE A 7 -5.27 21.30 5.08
CA PHE A 7 -6.53 21.95 4.69
C PHE A 7 -6.72 22.02 3.18
N ASN A 8 -5.72 21.60 2.41
CA ASN A 8 -5.83 21.43 0.98
C ASN A 8 -5.00 20.22 0.51
N GLU A 9 -5.32 19.73 -0.68
CA GLU A 9 -4.72 18.54 -1.27
C GLU A 9 -3.25 18.77 -1.66
N ARG A 10 -2.89 20.00 -2.07
CA ARG A 10 -1.52 20.30 -2.50
C ARG A 10 -0.53 20.19 -1.36
N ASP A 11 -0.82 20.80 -0.21
CA ASP A 11 0.05 20.74 0.97
C ASP A 11 0.19 19.30 1.49
N PHE A 12 -0.89 18.52 1.44
CA PHE A 12 -0.86 17.09 1.78
C PHE A 12 0.09 16.33 0.86
N LEU A 13 -0.05 16.52 -0.46
CA LEU A 13 0.77 15.84 -1.46
C LEU A 13 2.25 16.25 -1.33
N ASP A 14 2.53 17.55 -1.23
CA ASP A 14 3.89 18.08 -1.09
C ASP A 14 4.56 17.51 0.17
N HIS A 15 3.85 17.50 1.31
CA HIS A 15 4.36 16.91 2.53
C HIS A 15 4.65 15.40 2.37
N CYS A 16 3.70 14.63 1.85
CA CYS A 16 3.91 13.19 1.65
C CYS A 16 5.09 12.90 0.70
N LEU A 17 5.20 13.63 -0.40
CA LEU A 17 6.27 13.48 -1.38
C LEU A 17 7.63 13.83 -0.79
N ASP A 18 7.73 14.92 -0.02
CA ASP A 18 8.97 15.32 0.65
C ASP A 18 9.40 14.28 1.68
N ARG A 19 8.47 13.77 2.50
CA ARG A 19 8.77 12.70 3.46
C ARG A 19 9.23 11.42 2.76
N ILE A 20 8.55 11.01 1.69
CA ILE A 20 8.95 9.83 0.90
C ILE A 20 10.33 10.04 0.27
N LYS A 21 10.62 11.23 -0.24
CA LYS A 21 11.93 11.59 -0.81
C LYS A 21 13.04 11.47 0.21
N GLU A 22 12.85 12.04 1.41
CA GLU A 22 13.83 11.98 2.49
C GLU A 22 14.10 10.55 2.93
N ILE A 23 13.03 9.76 3.16
CA ILE A 23 13.17 8.36 3.59
C ILE A 23 13.86 7.56 2.49
N SER A 24 13.39 7.64 1.24
CA SER A 24 13.97 6.89 0.12
C SER A 24 15.44 7.25 -0.10
N ALA A 25 15.81 8.54 -0.08
CA ALA A 25 17.20 8.97 -0.22
C ALA A 25 18.09 8.42 0.91
N ASN A 26 17.62 8.46 2.16
CA ASN A 26 18.35 7.91 3.30
C ASN A 26 18.54 6.39 3.18
N LYS A 27 17.49 5.65 2.77
CA LYS A 27 17.55 4.20 2.61
C LYS A 27 18.44 3.77 1.45
N ILE A 28 18.36 4.46 0.32
CA ILE A 28 19.25 4.21 -0.81
C ILE A 28 20.72 4.47 -0.40
N GLN A 29 20.99 5.53 0.36
CA GLN A 29 22.35 5.82 0.84
C GLN A 29 22.88 4.78 1.83
N THR A 30 22.03 4.30 2.75
CA THR A 30 22.46 3.45 3.88
C THR A 30 22.36 1.95 3.60
N LYS A 31 21.40 1.53 2.78
CA LYS A 31 21.10 0.12 2.49
C LYS A 31 21.19 -0.22 1.00
N SER A 32 21.46 0.74 0.12
CA SER A 32 21.47 0.55 -1.34
C SER A 32 20.14 0.09 -1.96
N SER A 33 19.03 0.20 -1.21
CA SER A 33 17.67 -0.08 -1.68
C SER A 33 16.65 0.68 -0.83
N PHE A 34 15.44 0.83 -1.37
CA PHE A 34 14.28 1.36 -0.65
C PHE A 34 13.06 0.47 -0.93
N HIS A 35 12.45 -0.05 0.13
CA HIS A 35 11.32 -0.97 0.07
C HIS A 35 10.03 -0.31 0.57
N ILE A 36 9.08 -0.10 -0.35
CA ILE A 36 7.81 0.59 -0.07
C ILE A 36 6.60 -0.32 -0.32
N VAL A 37 5.66 -0.34 0.64
CA VAL A 37 4.36 -1.01 0.50
C VAL A 37 3.31 0.01 0.08
N LEU A 38 2.60 -0.29 -1.01
CA LEU A 38 1.52 0.49 -1.59
C LEU A 38 0.16 0.05 -1.06
N THR A 39 -0.83 0.92 -1.21
CA THR A 39 -2.22 0.72 -0.79
C THR A 39 -3.18 1.20 -1.87
N GLY A 40 -4.41 0.71 -1.83
CA GLY A 40 -5.49 1.17 -2.70
C GLY A 40 -6.10 2.51 -2.26
N GLY A 41 -7.19 2.87 -2.93
CA GLY A 41 -8.01 4.04 -2.59
C GLY A 41 -7.59 5.34 -3.28
N ASP A 42 -8.52 6.30 -3.31
CA ASP A 42 -8.37 7.52 -4.11
C ASP A 42 -7.26 8.44 -3.60
N THR A 43 -7.08 8.55 -2.28
CA THR A 43 -6.00 9.36 -1.70
C THR A 43 -4.63 8.82 -2.10
N ALA A 44 -4.44 7.50 -2.10
CA ALA A 44 -3.20 6.87 -2.55
C ALA A 44 -2.99 7.05 -4.05
N LYS A 45 -4.06 6.90 -4.85
CA LYS A 45 -4.03 7.13 -6.30
C LYS A 45 -3.56 8.54 -6.65
N LEU A 46 -4.01 9.56 -5.93
CA LEU A 46 -3.56 10.96 -6.08
C LEU A 46 -2.08 11.12 -5.73
N LEU A 47 -1.63 10.52 -4.62
CA LEU A 47 -0.22 10.54 -4.25
C LEU A 47 0.65 9.86 -5.33
N TYR A 48 0.20 8.74 -5.88
CA TYR A 48 0.93 7.99 -6.91
C TYR A 48 1.02 8.74 -8.24
N SER A 49 -0.02 9.49 -8.62
CA SER A 49 0.04 10.31 -9.83
C SER A 49 1.10 11.41 -9.75
N GLU A 50 1.43 11.87 -8.54
CA GLU A 50 2.49 12.85 -8.31
C GLU A 50 3.86 12.21 -8.05
N LEU A 51 3.90 11.02 -7.46
CA LEU A 51 5.14 10.32 -7.09
C LEU A 51 6.08 10.09 -8.29
N LYS A 52 5.52 9.92 -9.50
CA LYS A 52 6.30 9.80 -10.75
C LYS A 52 7.19 11.01 -11.05
N HIS A 53 6.89 12.17 -10.48
CA HIS A 53 7.67 13.41 -10.66
C HIS A 53 8.86 13.51 -9.69
N LEU A 54 8.99 12.56 -8.76
CA LEU A 54 10.08 12.54 -7.81
C LEU A 54 11.42 12.27 -8.49
N LYS A 55 12.42 13.13 -8.23
CA LYS A 55 13.81 12.92 -8.66
C LYS A 55 14.48 11.94 -7.69
N THR A 56 14.63 10.69 -8.10
CA THR A 56 15.24 9.60 -7.32
C THR A 56 15.86 8.56 -8.25
N ASP A 57 16.71 7.69 -7.71
CA ASP A 57 17.23 6.52 -8.44
C ASP A 57 16.21 5.37 -8.36
N TRP A 58 15.29 5.33 -9.32
CA TRP A 58 14.25 4.30 -9.41
C TRP A 58 14.79 2.86 -9.48
N SER A 59 16.05 2.64 -9.88
CA SER A 59 16.66 1.30 -9.91
C SER A 59 16.83 0.68 -8.51
N LYS A 60 16.71 1.51 -7.46
CA LYS A 60 16.87 1.13 -6.05
C LYS A 60 15.55 0.93 -5.33
N TRP A 61 14.43 1.20 -5.99
CA TRP A 61 13.10 1.10 -5.39
C TRP A 61 12.52 -0.30 -5.59
N PHE A 62 11.86 -0.82 -4.56
CA PHE A 62 11.15 -2.08 -4.59
C PHE A 62 9.75 -1.88 -4.02
N PHE A 63 8.73 -2.32 -4.75
CA PHE A 63 7.34 -2.06 -4.47
C PHE A 63 6.61 -3.32 -4.09
N TYR A 64 5.79 -3.20 -3.06
CA TYR A 64 4.97 -4.25 -2.48
C TYR A 64 3.54 -3.72 -2.35
N PHE A 65 2.57 -4.58 -2.05
CA PHE A 65 1.18 -4.23 -1.80
C PHE A 65 0.75 -4.64 -0.40
N GLY A 66 0.03 -3.75 0.29
CA GLY A 66 -0.50 -4.00 1.63
C GLY A 66 -1.69 -4.94 1.61
N ASP A 67 -2.50 -4.88 0.56
CA ASP A 67 -3.60 -5.79 0.28
C ASP A 67 -3.94 -5.80 -1.21
N GLU A 68 -4.72 -6.79 -1.62
CA GLU A 68 -5.30 -6.88 -2.97
C GLU A 68 -6.65 -7.61 -2.93
N ARG A 69 -7.52 -7.24 -3.86
CA ARG A 69 -8.84 -7.82 -4.04
C ARG A 69 -8.69 -9.07 -4.91
N CYS A 70 -9.35 -10.16 -4.55
CA CYS A 70 -9.31 -11.40 -5.33
C CYS A 70 -10.28 -11.29 -6.51
N VAL A 71 -9.81 -10.62 -7.57
CA VAL A 71 -10.57 -10.34 -8.80
C VAL A 71 -9.71 -10.66 -10.03
N PRO A 72 -10.32 -10.75 -11.23
CA PRO A 72 -9.57 -10.88 -12.48
C PRO A 72 -8.51 -9.77 -12.65
N LYS A 73 -7.44 -10.07 -13.40
CA LYS A 73 -6.24 -9.21 -13.51
C LYS A 73 -6.52 -7.80 -14.05
N ASP A 74 -7.59 -7.64 -14.83
CA ASP A 74 -8.03 -6.42 -15.50
C ASP A 74 -9.21 -5.74 -14.79
N HIS A 75 -9.64 -6.26 -13.64
CA HIS A 75 -10.75 -5.72 -12.88
C HIS A 75 -10.39 -4.37 -12.25
N ILE A 76 -11.34 -3.42 -12.31
CA ILE A 76 -11.13 -2.04 -11.85
C ILE A 76 -10.80 -1.92 -10.35
N ASP A 77 -11.28 -2.87 -9.54
CA ASP A 77 -11.01 -2.91 -8.09
C ASP A 77 -9.61 -3.42 -7.72
N SER A 78 -8.78 -3.83 -8.68
CA SER A 78 -7.40 -4.26 -8.41
C SER A 78 -6.51 -3.08 -8.04
N ASN A 79 -5.87 -3.19 -6.87
CA ASN A 79 -4.84 -2.26 -6.41
C ASN A 79 -3.62 -2.28 -7.35
N TRP A 80 -3.23 -3.45 -7.87
CA TRP A 80 -2.21 -3.55 -8.92
C TRP A 80 -2.60 -2.72 -10.15
N LEU A 81 -3.80 -2.93 -10.69
CA LEU A 81 -4.22 -2.24 -11.91
C LEU A 81 -4.25 -0.72 -11.72
N MET A 82 -4.69 -0.25 -10.55
CA MET A 82 -4.63 1.16 -10.19
C MET A 82 -3.18 1.67 -10.21
N ALA A 83 -2.27 1.03 -9.46
CA ALA A 83 -0.87 1.44 -9.36
C ALA A 83 -0.14 1.38 -10.72
N GLU A 84 -0.42 0.37 -11.53
CA GLU A 84 0.11 0.25 -12.89
C GLU A 84 -0.30 1.46 -13.74
N ARG A 85 -1.58 1.81 -13.72
CA ARG A 85 -2.15 2.90 -14.53
C ARG A 85 -1.66 4.28 -14.13
N VAL A 86 -1.38 4.53 -12.85
CA VAL A 86 -1.07 5.89 -12.37
C VAL A 86 0.41 6.10 -12.03
N LEU A 87 1.17 5.04 -11.77
CA LEU A 87 2.57 5.10 -11.36
C LEU A 87 3.49 4.30 -12.28
N PHE A 88 3.35 2.97 -12.34
CA PHE A 88 4.39 2.12 -12.94
C PHE A 88 4.57 2.31 -14.45
N LYS A 89 3.52 2.77 -15.17
CA LYS A 89 3.66 3.16 -16.59
C LYS A 89 4.51 4.43 -16.81
N PHE A 90 4.81 5.18 -15.76
CA PHE A 90 5.48 6.49 -15.85
C PHE A 90 6.84 6.54 -15.15
N ILE A 91 7.30 5.45 -14.54
CA ILE A 91 8.61 5.37 -13.88
C ILE A 91 9.43 4.21 -14.43
N PRO A 92 10.77 4.34 -14.53
CA PRO A 92 11.63 3.34 -15.15
C PRO A 92 11.97 2.19 -14.17
N VAL A 93 10.97 1.37 -13.85
CA VAL A 93 11.13 0.18 -12.98
C VAL A 93 10.91 -1.09 -13.79
N ASN A 94 11.59 -2.17 -13.39
CA ASN A 94 11.41 -3.49 -14.01
C ASN A 94 10.56 -4.43 -13.13
N GLU A 95 10.12 -5.55 -13.69
CA GLU A 95 9.24 -6.50 -12.99
C GLU A 95 9.84 -7.10 -11.71
N ARG A 96 11.18 -7.23 -11.62
CA ARG A 96 11.85 -7.74 -10.41
C ARG A 96 11.81 -6.75 -9.24
N GLN A 97 11.41 -5.51 -9.50
CA GLN A 97 11.22 -4.49 -8.48
C GLN A 97 9.77 -4.43 -7.98
N ILE A 98 8.85 -5.21 -8.53
CA ILE A 98 7.42 -5.14 -8.21
C ILE A 98 6.93 -6.51 -7.73
N PHE A 99 6.64 -6.60 -6.44
CA PHE A 99 6.10 -7.79 -5.79
C PHE A 99 4.58 -7.68 -5.74
N ARG A 100 3.92 -8.32 -6.70
CA ARG A 100 2.46 -8.28 -6.85
C ARG A 100 1.80 -9.38 -6.03
N ILE A 101 0.67 -9.04 -5.40
CA ILE A 101 -0.27 -10.04 -4.91
C ILE A 101 -1.05 -10.60 -6.11
N GLN A 102 -1.02 -11.91 -6.32
CA GLN A 102 -1.74 -12.57 -7.41
C GLN A 102 -3.22 -12.81 -7.04
N GLY A 103 -3.98 -11.73 -6.84
CA GLY A 103 -5.38 -11.80 -6.36
C GLY A 103 -6.30 -12.68 -7.21
N HIS A 104 -6.09 -12.76 -8.52
CA HIS A 104 -6.85 -13.64 -9.42
C HIS A 104 -6.77 -15.14 -9.10
N LEU A 105 -5.83 -15.57 -8.24
CA LEU A 105 -5.70 -16.95 -7.76
C LEU A 105 -6.59 -17.26 -6.54
N GLY A 106 -7.31 -16.26 -6.02
CA GLY A 106 -8.13 -16.39 -4.82
C GLY A 106 -7.32 -16.23 -3.52
N PRO A 107 -8.01 -16.12 -2.36
CA PRO A 107 -7.39 -15.75 -1.09
C PRO A 107 -6.24 -16.66 -0.66
N GLN A 108 -6.47 -17.97 -0.63
CA GLN A 108 -5.50 -18.93 -0.12
C GLN A 108 -4.22 -18.96 -0.95
N ARG A 109 -4.37 -19.12 -2.27
CA ARG A 109 -3.23 -19.26 -3.17
C ARG A 109 -2.50 -17.94 -3.34
N GLY A 110 -3.23 -16.83 -3.45
CA GLY A 110 -2.65 -15.49 -3.51
C GLY A 110 -1.84 -15.15 -2.26
N ALA A 111 -2.33 -15.49 -1.06
CA ALA A 111 -1.60 -15.29 0.19
C ALA A 111 -0.32 -16.14 0.25
N LEU A 112 -0.39 -17.42 -0.12
CA LEU A 112 0.76 -18.32 -0.13
C LEU A 112 1.86 -17.83 -1.07
N GLU A 113 1.51 -17.50 -2.32
CA GLU A 113 2.49 -17.03 -3.31
C GLU A 113 3.10 -15.69 -2.91
N TYR A 114 2.28 -14.80 -2.35
CA TYR A 114 2.79 -13.50 -1.91
C TYR A 114 3.72 -13.64 -0.72
N SER A 115 3.36 -14.46 0.28
CA SER A 115 4.21 -14.77 1.43
C SER A 115 5.57 -15.31 1.00
N GLU A 116 5.58 -16.27 0.07
CA GLU A 116 6.82 -16.82 -0.50
C GLU A 116 7.64 -15.75 -1.24
N SER A 117 7.00 -14.85 -1.99
CA SER A 117 7.67 -13.78 -2.73
C SER A 117 8.35 -12.74 -1.82
N ILE A 118 7.84 -12.53 -0.61
CA ILE A 118 8.36 -11.54 0.35
C ILE A 118 9.14 -12.17 1.50
N LYS A 119 9.34 -13.50 1.52
CA LYS A 119 9.95 -14.22 2.64
C LYS A 119 11.33 -13.73 3.05
N SER A 120 12.10 -13.19 2.11
CA SER A 120 13.46 -12.68 2.36
C SER A 120 13.47 -11.27 2.95
N ILE A 121 12.32 -10.60 2.98
CA ILE A 121 12.17 -9.26 3.55
C ILE A 121 11.79 -9.37 5.01
N SER A 122 12.70 -9.00 5.90
CA SER A 122 12.42 -8.94 7.34
C SER A 122 11.51 -7.76 7.69
N SER A 123 11.74 -6.59 7.07
CA SER A 123 11.04 -5.34 7.35
C SER A 123 10.97 -4.46 6.10
N PHE A 124 9.89 -3.68 5.97
CA PHE A 124 9.75 -2.65 4.94
C PHE A 124 10.24 -1.30 5.47
N ASP A 125 10.80 -0.48 4.58
CA ASP A 125 11.23 0.86 4.97
C ASP A 125 10.02 1.79 5.15
N LEU A 126 9.00 1.69 4.29
CA LEU A 126 7.78 2.49 4.38
C LEU A 126 6.55 1.69 3.99
N VAL A 127 5.51 1.72 4.83
CA VAL A 127 4.17 1.23 4.50
C VAL A 127 3.21 2.40 4.37
N LEU A 128 2.56 2.50 3.21
CA LEU A 128 1.42 3.38 3.01
C LEU A 128 0.14 2.61 3.31
N LEU A 129 -0.77 3.20 4.08
CA LEU A 129 -2.08 2.64 4.40
C LEU A 129 -3.16 3.69 4.17
N GLY A 130 -4.22 3.31 3.46
CA GLY A 130 -5.49 4.03 3.53
C GLY A 130 -6.21 3.69 4.85
N LEU A 131 -7.00 4.64 5.35
CA LEU A 131 -7.92 4.41 6.48
C LEU A 131 -9.36 4.41 5.99
N GLY A 132 -10.04 3.28 6.13
CA GLY A 132 -11.48 3.20 5.84
C GLY A 132 -12.33 3.96 6.86
N GLU A 133 -13.57 4.29 6.47
CA GLU A 133 -14.56 4.96 7.36
C GLU A 133 -14.92 4.13 8.61
N ASP A 134 -14.82 2.82 8.49
CA ASP A 134 -14.94 1.80 9.52
C ASP A 134 -13.63 1.58 10.31
N GLY A 135 -12.56 2.31 9.98
CA GLY A 135 -11.26 2.20 10.66
C GLY A 135 -10.37 1.05 10.18
N HIS A 136 -10.75 0.32 9.14
CA HIS A 136 -9.90 -0.73 8.58
C HIS A 136 -8.64 -0.14 7.91
N ILE A 137 -7.56 -0.91 7.94
CA ILE A 137 -6.32 -0.66 7.20
C ILE A 137 -5.99 -1.89 6.35
N ALA A 138 -5.38 -1.72 5.18
CA ALA A 138 -5.19 -2.82 4.22
C ALA A 138 -6.54 -3.55 4.01
N SER A 139 -6.60 -4.85 4.27
CA SER A 139 -7.88 -5.56 4.40
C SER A 139 -8.14 -6.12 5.80
N LEU A 140 -7.60 -5.48 6.84
CA LEU A 140 -7.78 -5.82 8.25
C LEU A 140 -8.94 -5.02 8.84
N PHE A 141 -10.10 -5.66 8.99
CA PHE A 141 -11.34 -5.04 9.44
C PHE A 141 -11.53 -5.11 10.96
N PRO A 142 -12.29 -4.17 11.56
CA PRO A 142 -12.64 -4.25 12.98
C PRO A 142 -13.30 -5.58 13.34
N GLY A 143 -12.93 -6.14 14.49
CA GLY A 143 -13.46 -7.41 15.01
C GLY A 143 -12.78 -8.67 14.46
N MET A 144 -11.82 -8.54 13.54
CA MET A 144 -11.00 -9.67 13.11
C MET A 144 -9.99 -10.08 14.20
N ASP A 145 -9.64 -11.36 14.22
CA ASP A 145 -8.47 -11.84 14.96
C ASP A 145 -7.20 -11.42 14.22
N LEU A 146 -6.40 -10.57 14.86
CA LEU A 146 -5.14 -10.03 14.33
C LEU A 146 -3.91 -10.67 14.97
N THR A 147 -4.07 -11.77 15.71
CA THR A 147 -2.96 -12.49 16.36
C THR A 147 -2.22 -13.46 15.43
N ASN A 148 -2.63 -13.55 14.17
CA ASN A 148 -2.00 -14.41 13.18
C ASN A 148 -0.49 -14.09 13.03
N GLU A 149 0.35 -15.12 13.14
CA GLU A 149 1.80 -15.00 13.04
C GLU A 149 2.31 -14.95 11.60
N GLU A 150 1.49 -15.36 10.63
CA GLU A 150 1.80 -15.31 9.20
C GLU A 150 2.06 -13.87 8.74
N ASP A 151 2.95 -13.69 7.76
CA ASP A 151 3.23 -12.38 7.19
C ASP A 151 2.11 -11.89 6.26
N VAL A 152 1.36 -12.82 5.66
CA VAL A 152 0.28 -12.58 4.70
C VAL A 152 -0.91 -13.46 5.04
N ILE A 153 -2.11 -12.89 5.02
CA ILE A 153 -3.36 -13.57 5.38
C ILE A 153 -4.35 -13.61 4.22
N ALA A 154 -5.04 -14.74 4.12
CA ALA A 154 -6.19 -14.93 3.23
C ALA A 154 -7.47 -14.47 3.94
N ILE A 155 -8.31 -13.72 3.22
CA ILE A 155 -9.57 -13.17 3.74
C ILE A 155 -10.70 -13.59 2.80
N TYR A 156 -11.70 -14.27 3.35
CA TYR A 156 -12.79 -14.85 2.55
C TYR A 156 -14.09 -14.04 2.62
N ASP A 157 -14.36 -13.39 3.75
CA ASP A 157 -15.63 -12.70 4.00
C ASP A 157 -15.39 -11.28 4.51
N SER A 158 -14.73 -10.45 3.71
CA SER A 158 -14.64 -9.02 3.99
C SER A 158 -16.05 -8.42 4.07
N PRO A 159 -16.33 -7.51 5.03
CA PRO A 159 -17.61 -6.79 5.09
C PRO A 159 -17.80 -5.83 3.91
N LYS A 160 -16.79 -5.64 3.05
CA LYS A 160 -16.83 -4.80 1.85
C LYS A 160 -16.57 -5.63 0.60
N LEU A 161 -17.32 -5.36 -0.46
CA LEU A 161 -17.05 -5.96 -1.77
C LEU A 161 -15.75 -5.41 -2.39
N PRO A 162 -15.04 -6.21 -3.21
CA PRO A 162 -15.11 -7.67 -3.29
C PRO A 162 -14.74 -8.35 -1.95
N LYS A 163 -15.46 -9.43 -1.61
CA LYS A 163 -15.34 -10.09 -0.29
C LYS A 163 -13.99 -10.77 -0.07
N GLU A 164 -13.50 -11.42 -1.11
CA GLU A 164 -12.28 -12.20 -1.07
C GLU A 164 -11.07 -11.31 -1.30
N ARG A 165 -10.09 -11.37 -0.40
CA ARG A 165 -8.92 -10.50 -0.38
C ARG A 165 -7.69 -11.23 0.14
N VAL A 166 -6.54 -10.66 -0.15
CA VAL A 166 -5.25 -11.03 0.44
C VAL A 166 -4.69 -9.79 1.10
N SER A 167 -4.16 -9.90 2.30
CA SER A 167 -3.63 -8.76 3.08
C SER A 167 -2.30 -9.12 3.72
N LEU A 168 -1.42 -8.14 3.87
CA LEU A 168 -0.39 -8.22 4.90
C LEU A 168 -1.06 -8.32 6.27
N SER A 169 -0.44 -9.09 7.17
CA SER A 169 -0.87 -9.15 8.57
C SER A 169 -0.50 -7.89 9.33
N LEU A 170 -1.18 -7.65 10.47
CA LEU A 170 -0.84 -6.54 11.35
C LEU A 170 0.60 -6.66 11.87
N ARG A 171 1.05 -7.88 12.19
CA ARG A 171 2.43 -8.17 12.60
C ARG A 171 3.43 -7.69 11.55
N LYS A 172 3.19 -8.04 10.28
CA LYS A 172 4.09 -7.66 9.18
C LYS A 172 4.09 -6.16 8.90
N ILE A 173 2.93 -5.51 8.97
CA ILE A 173 2.83 -4.05 8.87
C ILE A 173 3.63 -3.38 10.00
N ASN A 174 3.44 -3.83 11.24
CA ASN A 174 4.08 -3.25 12.43
C ASN A 174 5.60 -3.49 12.51
N SER A 175 6.16 -4.44 11.76
CA SER A 175 7.62 -4.62 11.70
C SER A 175 8.33 -3.59 10.81
N SER A 176 7.58 -2.72 10.13
CA SER A 176 8.11 -1.72 9.20
C SER A 176 8.69 -0.51 9.93
N GLU A 177 9.67 0.15 9.33
CA GLU A 177 10.33 1.30 9.95
C GLU A 177 9.43 2.54 10.01
N PHE A 178 8.69 2.81 8.93
CA PHE A 178 7.72 3.88 8.86
C PHE A 178 6.37 3.36 8.38
N VAL A 179 5.29 3.84 9.02
CA VAL A 179 3.91 3.58 8.59
C VAL A 179 3.20 4.92 8.43
N PHE A 180 2.75 5.21 7.22
CA PHE A 180 1.94 6.39 6.92
C PHE A 180 0.49 5.94 6.74
N ILE A 181 -0.38 6.40 7.63
CA ILE A 181 -1.82 6.26 7.48
C ILE A 181 -2.32 7.56 6.84
N ILE A 182 -2.77 7.47 5.58
CA ILE A 182 -3.31 8.59 4.82
C ILE A 182 -4.84 8.51 4.78
N ALA A 183 -5.49 9.60 5.17
CA ALA A 183 -6.94 9.67 5.26
C ALA A 183 -7.43 11.03 4.77
N LYS A 184 -8.56 11.02 4.06
CA LYS A 184 -9.28 12.24 3.66
C LYS A 184 -10.56 12.31 4.47
N ARG A 185 -10.76 13.40 5.20
CA ARG A 185 -12.03 13.65 5.89
C ARG A 185 -13.12 13.87 4.84
N LYS A 186 -14.25 13.18 4.94
CA LYS A 186 -15.43 13.52 4.14
C LYS A 186 -15.87 14.94 4.52
N GLU A 187 -16.11 15.78 3.51
CA GLU A 187 -16.86 17.01 3.72
C GLU A 187 -18.23 16.64 4.30
N LYS A 188 -18.62 17.27 5.41
CA LYS A 188 -20.00 17.18 5.87
C LYS A 188 -20.84 17.83 4.77
N SER A 189 -21.66 17.05 4.06
CA SER A 189 -22.76 17.60 3.29
C SER A 189 -23.55 18.49 4.24
N ARG A 190 -23.55 19.81 4.01
CA ARG A 190 -24.47 20.70 4.70
C ARG A 190 -25.87 20.23 4.31
N SER A 191 -26.54 19.54 5.21
CA SER A 191 -27.99 19.37 5.15
C SER A 191 -28.57 20.79 5.23
N ASN A 192 -29.13 21.26 4.12
CA ASN A 192 -30.05 22.39 4.13
C ASN A 192 -31.34 21.99 4.86
#